data_AF-A0A1I2ZKG3-F1
#
_entry.id   AF-A0A1I2ZKG3-F1
#
_cell.length_a   1.000
_cell.length_b   1.000
_cell.length_c   1.000
_cell.angle_alpha   90.00
_cell.angle_beta   90.00
_cell.angle_gamma   90.00
#
_symmetry.space_group_name_H-M   'P 1'
#
loop_
_entity.id
_entity.type
_entity.pdbx_description
1 polymer ?
#
loop_
_entity_poly.entity_id
_entity_poly.type
_entity_poly.pdbx_seq_one_letter_code
_entity_poly.pdbx_strand_id
1 'polypeptide(L)'
;MKLTIQTWEGNRNYFLFRRDQLAIPSEYHKGQDLKPAGKGEWKYARCPFQDDTRPSLRINVDTGGVRGMACGAHGSDVLAFHRQLPGLSFVEAAKQLGAWGIRP
;
A
#
# COMPACT_ATOMS: atom_id res chain seq x y z
N MET A 1 40.42 23.26 4.35
CA MET A 1 39.32 23.29 3.36
C MET A 1 38.01 23.04 4.09
N LYS A 2 37.18 24.07 4.29
CA LYS A 2 35.83 23.91 4.82
C LYS A 2 34.90 23.70 3.63
N LEU A 3 34.40 22.47 3.46
CA LEU A 3 33.32 22.19 2.50
C LEU A 3 32.04 22.74 3.12
N THR A 4 31.71 23.98 2.78
CA THR A 4 30.43 24.59 3.11
C THR A 4 29.40 23.95 2.19
N ILE A 5 28.63 23.00 2.71
CA ILE A 5 27.47 22.43 2.03
C ILE A 5 26.46 23.56 1.88
N GLN A 6 26.47 24.23 0.74
CA GLN A 6 25.41 25.15 0.35
C GLN A 6 24.16 24.30 0.16
N THR A 7 23.25 24.35 1.12
CA THR A 7 21.90 23.81 0.96
C THR A 7 21.24 24.56 -0.17
N TRP A 8 20.97 23.87 -1.28
CA TRP A 8 20.21 24.42 -2.39
C TRP A 8 18.77 24.68 -1.92
N GLU A 9 18.45 25.93 -1.58
CA GLU A 9 17.07 26.42 -1.39
C GLU A 9 16.38 26.57 -2.75
N GLY A 10 16.12 25.46 -3.41
CA GLY A 10 15.32 25.41 -4.63
C GLY A 10 13.89 25.07 -4.29
N ASN A 11 12.97 26.04 -4.39
CA ASN A 11 11.53 25.80 -4.41
C ASN A 11 11.16 24.96 -5.65
N ARG A 12 11.28 23.64 -5.52
CA ARG A 12 10.97 22.70 -6.59
C ARG A 12 9.78 21.87 -6.16
N ASN A 13 8.60 22.24 -6.67
CA ASN A 13 7.37 21.47 -6.55
C ASN A 13 7.53 20.13 -7.25
N TYR A 14 8.14 19.17 -6.58
CA TYR A 14 8.27 17.81 -7.07
C TYR A 14 7.02 17.02 -6.72
N PHE A 15 6.41 16.43 -7.75
CA PHE A 15 5.45 15.37 -7.55
C PHE A 15 6.18 14.15 -7.00
N LEU A 16 5.75 13.71 -5.81
CA LEU A 16 6.34 12.59 -5.11
C LEU A 16 5.26 11.77 -4.41
N PHE A 17 5.63 10.55 -4.02
CA PHE A 17 4.73 9.67 -3.29
C PHE A 17 4.52 10.15 -1.85
N ARG A 18 3.26 10.33 -1.48
CA ARG A 18 2.79 10.83 -0.19
C ARG A 18 2.23 9.67 0.63
N ARG A 19 3.09 8.98 1.39
CA ARG A 19 2.69 7.83 2.22
C ARG A 19 1.62 8.20 3.25
N ASP A 20 1.67 9.43 3.74
CA ASP A 20 0.72 10.05 4.67
C ASP A 20 -0.69 10.24 4.08
N GLN A 21 -0.83 10.17 2.75
CA GLN A 21 -2.13 10.28 2.06
C GLN A 21 -2.71 8.92 1.64
N LEU A 22 -2.08 7.81 2.02
CA LEU A 22 -2.69 6.51 1.80
C LEU A 22 -4.01 6.39 2.60
N ALA A 23 -5.01 5.75 1.97
CA ALA A 23 -6.26 5.44 2.63
C ALA A 23 -6.04 4.61 3.91
N ILE A 24 -6.97 4.76 4.86
CA ILE A 24 -6.97 3.98 6.10
C ILE A 24 -6.99 2.49 5.72
N PRO A 25 -6.01 1.67 6.16
CA PRO A 25 -5.86 0.32 5.67
C PRO A 25 -7.11 -0.55 5.76
N SER A 26 -7.81 -0.53 6.89
CA SER A 26 -9.04 -1.32 7.06
C SER A 26 -10.14 -0.92 6.08
N GLU A 27 -10.29 0.38 5.80
CA GLU A 27 -11.30 0.90 4.86
C GLU A 27 -10.94 0.55 3.43
N TYR A 28 -9.67 0.71 3.07
CA TYR A 28 -9.17 0.37 1.75
C TYR A 28 -9.43 -1.11 1.41
N HIS A 29 -9.04 -2.05 2.28
CA HIS A 29 -9.24 -3.48 2.01
C HIS A 29 -10.74 -3.84 1.93
N LYS A 30 -11.58 -3.22 2.74
CA LYS A 30 -13.04 -3.38 2.65
C LYS A 30 -13.59 -2.90 1.31
N GLY A 31 -13.04 -1.80 0.78
CA GLY A 31 -13.37 -1.30 -0.56
C GLY A 31 -12.90 -2.21 -1.70
N GLN A 32 -12.00 -3.15 -1.44
CA GLN A 32 -11.57 -4.21 -2.37
C GLN A 32 -12.39 -5.51 -2.18
N ASP A 33 -13.58 -5.41 -1.58
CA ASP A 33 -14.47 -6.53 -1.23
C ASP A 33 -13.83 -7.60 -0.33
N LEU A 34 -12.72 -7.27 0.34
CA LEU A 34 -12.12 -8.15 1.33
C LEU A 34 -12.93 -8.09 2.62
N LYS A 35 -13.10 -9.25 3.24
CA LYS A 35 -13.79 -9.42 4.52
C LYS A 35 -12.82 -10.02 5.53
N PRO A 36 -11.87 -9.23 6.08
CA PRO A 36 -10.89 -9.72 7.02
C PRO A 36 -11.58 -10.17 8.32
N ALA A 37 -11.32 -11.40 8.75
CA ALA A 37 -11.91 -11.99 9.96
C ALA A 37 -10.84 -12.62 10.87
N GLY A 38 -11.19 -12.80 12.15
CA GLY A 38 -10.31 -13.40 13.16
C GLY A 38 -9.90 -12.43 14.27
N LYS A 39 -8.98 -12.87 15.14
CA LYS A 39 -8.48 -12.11 16.30
C LYS A 39 -7.12 -11.46 16.01
N GLY A 40 -6.78 -10.39 16.73
CA GLY A 40 -5.51 -9.66 16.58
C GLY A 40 -5.44 -8.79 15.32
N GLU A 41 -4.27 -8.19 15.08
CA GLU A 41 -4.01 -7.25 13.96
C GLU A 41 -4.04 -7.96 12.60
N TRP A 42 -3.50 -9.19 12.55
CA TRP A 42 -3.43 -10.00 11.34
C TRP A 42 -4.66 -10.89 11.17
N LYS A 43 -5.56 -10.48 10.29
CA LYS A 43 -6.82 -11.15 9.95
C LYS A 43 -6.66 -12.06 8.73
N TYR A 44 -7.60 -12.98 8.55
CA TYR A 44 -7.70 -13.84 7.36
C TYR A 44 -8.77 -13.32 6.40
N ALA A 45 -8.50 -13.40 5.10
CA ALA A 45 -9.47 -13.12 4.04
C ALA A 45 -9.24 -14.09 2.87
N ARG A 46 -10.23 -14.20 1.97
CA ARG A 46 -10.01 -14.85 0.67
C ARG A 46 -9.08 -13.99 -0.17
N CYS A 47 -8.12 -14.62 -0.81
CA CYS A 47 -7.17 -13.95 -1.67
C CYS A 47 -7.84 -13.47 -2.96
N PRO A 48 -7.71 -12.20 -3.36
CA PRO A 48 -8.25 -11.70 -4.63
C PRO A 48 -7.32 -11.97 -5.82
N PHE A 49 -6.08 -12.43 -5.57
CA PHE A 49 -5.07 -12.65 -6.61
C PHE A 49 -5.15 -14.04 -7.27
N GLN A 50 -6.06 -14.89 -6.80
CA GLN A 50 -6.30 -16.24 -7.32
C GLN A 50 -7.75 -16.62 -7.04
N ASP A 51 -8.24 -17.69 -7.67
CA ASP A 51 -9.54 -18.27 -7.32
C ASP A 51 -9.44 -19.01 -5.97
N ASP A 52 -9.68 -18.26 -4.90
CA ASP A 52 -9.49 -18.74 -3.53
C ASP A 52 -10.81 -19.25 -2.92
N THR A 53 -10.85 -20.56 -2.63
CA THR A 53 -12.02 -21.21 -2.04
C THR A 53 -12.03 -21.17 -0.50
N ARG A 54 -10.88 -20.92 0.13
CA ARG A 54 -10.69 -20.90 1.59
C ARG A 54 -9.76 -19.75 1.95
N PRO A 55 -10.02 -18.95 3.01
CA PRO A 55 -9.17 -17.80 3.35
C PRO A 55 -7.68 -18.13 3.45
N SER A 56 -6.89 -17.70 2.46
CA SER A 56 -5.45 -17.95 2.39
C SER A 56 -4.60 -16.66 2.47
N LEU A 57 -5.24 -15.49 2.45
CA LEU A 57 -4.59 -14.20 2.58
C LEU A 57 -4.63 -13.72 4.04
N ARG A 58 -3.48 -13.29 4.57
CA ARG A 58 -3.41 -12.53 5.83
C ARG A 58 -3.30 -11.04 5.55
N ILE A 59 -4.07 -10.23 6.28
CA ILE A 59 -4.08 -8.77 6.18
C ILE A 59 -3.84 -8.19 7.57
N ASN A 60 -2.87 -7.30 7.70
CA ASN A 60 -2.69 -6.49 8.91
C ASN A 60 -3.60 -5.26 8.81
N VAL A 61 -4.54 -5.11 9.75
CA VAL A 61 -5.54 -4.02 9.70
C VAL A 61 -4.97 -2.64 10.06
N ASP A 62 -3.81 -2.58 10.70
CA ASP A 62 -3.20 -1.33 11.15
C ASP A 62 -2.21 -0.78 10.11
N THR A 63 -1.39 -1.66 9.52
CA THR A 63 -0.39 -1.26 8.51
C THR A 63 -0.90 -1.37 7.07
N GLY A 64 -1.92 -2.21 6.85
CA GLY A 64 -2.37 -2.60 5.52
C GLY A 64 -1.47 -3.60 4.81
N GLY A 65 -0.49 -4.16 5.51
CA GLY A 65 0.37 -5.20 4.95
C GLY A 65 -0.40 -6.49 4.68
N VAL A 66 0.06 -7.25 3.68
CA VAL A 66 -0.53 -8.53 3.28
C VAL A 66 0.52 -9.64 3.19
N ARG A 67 0.07 -10.88 3.42
CA ARG A 67 0.84 -12.11 3.20
C ARG A 67 -0.09 -13.20 2.68
N GLY A 68 0.02 -13.53 1.41
CA GLY A 68 -0.67 -14.65 0.77
C GLY A 68 0.08 -15.94 1.03
N MET A 69 -0.54 -16.87 1.76
CA MET A 69 0.09 -18.14 2.10
C MET A 69 0.05 -19.15 0.95
N ALA A 70 -0.86 -18.96 -0.03
CA ALA A 70 -1.00 -19.80 -1.22
C ALA A 70 -0.39 -19.17 -2.48
N CYS A 71 -0.74 -17.91 -2.80
CA CYS A 71 -0.22 -17.20 -3.98
C CYS A 71 1.20 -16.63 -3.81
N GLY A 72 1.69 -16.48 -2.58
CA GLY A 72 2.97 -15.79 -2.32
C GLY A 72 2.90 -14.26 -2.40
N ALA A 73 1.72 -13.67 -2.63
CA ALA A 73 1.53 -12.21 -2.58
C ALA A 73 2.01 -11.64 -1.24
N HIS A 74 2.68 -10.48 -1.25
CA HIS A 74 3.21 -9.89 -0.03
C HIS A 74 3.37 -8.37 -0.17
N GLY A 75 3.19 -7.65 0.93
CA GLY A 75 3.32 -6.19 0.94
C GLY A 75 3.27 -5.64 2.34
N SER A 76 3.90 -4.49 2.58
CA SER A 76 3.95 -3.85 3.90
C SER A 76 2.88 -2.78 4.10
N ASP A 77 2.15 -2.40 3.05
CA ASP A 77 1.11 -1.38 3.07
C ASP A 77 0.08 -1.52 1.95
N VAL A 78 -0.91 -0.63 1.97
CA VAL A 78 -1.97 -0.51 0.96
C VAL A 78 -1.43 -0.32 -0.46
N LEU A 79 -0.35 0.43 -0.66
CA LEU A 79 0.24 0.65 -1.99
C LEU A 79 0.84 -0.65 -2.53
N ALA A 80 1.60 -1.38 -1.71
CA ALA A 80 2.21 -2.64 -2.09
C ALA A 80 1.15 -3.70 -2.44
N PHE A 81 0.03 -3.74 -1.71
CA PHE A 81 -1.12 -4.55 -2.08
C PHE A 81 -1.77 -4.08 -3.39
N HIS A 82 -2.06 -2.78 -3.55
CA HIS A 82 -2.76 -2.23 -4.73
C HIS A 82 -1.99 -2.48 -6.02
N ARG A 83 -0.65 -2.39 -5.95
CA ARG A 83 0.24 -2.73 -7.07
C ARG A 83 0.12 -4.17 -7.55
N GLN A 84 -0.23 -5.10 -6.66
CA GLN A 84 -0.37 -6.52 -6.98
C GLN A 84 -1.71 -6.87 -7.64
N LEU A 85 -2.65 -5.93 -7.79
CA LEU A 85 -3.92 -6.17 -8.48
C LEU A 85 -3.68 -6.35 -10.00
N PRO A 86 -3.98 -5.44 -10.95
CA PRO A 86 -3.65 -5.68 -12.36
C PRO A 86 -2.15 -5.50 -12.69
N GLY A 87 -1.25 -5.61 -11.71
CA GLY A 87 0.19 -5.43 -11.90
C GLY A 87 0.57 -3.96 -12.18
N LEU A 88 0.06 -3.02 -11.38
CA LEU A 88 0.29 -1.59 -11.57
C LEU A 88 1.75 -1.21 -11.29
N SER A 89 2.28 -0.26 -12.06
CA SER A 89 3.52 0.41 -11.67
C SER A 89 3.32 1.20 -10.37
N PHE A 90 4.44 1.55 -9.72
CA PHE A 90 4.41 2.30 -8.47
C PHE A 90 3.67 3.65 -8.60
N VAL A 91 3.96 4.42 -9.66
CA VAL A 91 3.38 5.75 -9.87
C VAL A 91 1.89 5.67 -10.21
N GLU A 92 1.48 4.70 -11.04
CA GLU A 92 0.06 4.48 -11.35
C GLU A 92 -0.74 4.13 -10.10
N ALA A 93 -0.23 3.19 -9.30
CA ALA A 93 -0.87 2.81 -8.06
C ALA A 93 -0.96 3.99 -7.08
N ALA A 94 0.13 4.76 -6.92
CA ALA A 94 0.13 5.94 -6.08
C ALA A 94 -0.90 7.00 -6.54
N LYS A 95 -1.02 7.22 -7.86
CA LYS A 95 -2.03 8.13 -8.44
C LYS A 95 -3.45 7.63 -8.17
N GLN A 96 -3.72 6.35 -8.38
CA GLN A 96 -5.05 5.76 -8.12
C GLN A 96 -5.45 5.84 -6.64
N LEU A 97 -4.47 5.77 -5.74
CA LEU A 97 -4.68 5.91 -4.30
C LEU A 97 -4.71 7.37 -3.83
N GLY A 98 -4.61 8.36 -4.73
CA GLY A 98 -4.55 9.78 -4.37
C GLY A 98 -3.28 10.19 -3.62
N ALA A 99 -2.25 9.34 -3.61
CA ALA A 99 -1.01 9.51 -2.86
C ALA A 99 0.16 9.97 -3.75
N TRP A 100 -0.11 10.61 -4.89
CA TRP A 100 0.90 11.16 -5.80
C TRP A 100 0.66 12.65 -6.01
N GLY A 101 1.53 13.49 -5.45
CA GLY A 101 1.29 14.92 -5.43
C GLY A 101 2.49 15.73 -4.99
N ILE A 102 2.34 17.05 -5.06
CA ILE A 102 3.33 17.99 -4.53
C ILE A 102 3.35 17.86 -3.01
N ARG A 103 4.56 17.77 -2.42
CA ARG A 103 4.72 17.97 -0.99
C ARG A 103 4.79 19.48 -0.72
N PRO A 104 3.88 20.04 0.09
CA PRO A 104 3.94 21.46 0.45
C PRO A 104 5.23 21.78 1.22
#